data_AF-K1XBM5-F1
#
_entry.id   AF-K1XBM5-F1
#
_cell.length_a   1.000
_cell.length_b   1.000
_cell.length_c   1.000
_cell.angle_alpha   90.00
_cell.angle_beta   90.00
_cell.angle_gamma   90.00
#
_symmetry.space_group_name_H-M   'P 1'
#
loop_
_entity.id
_entity.type
_entity.pdbx_description
1 polymer ?
#
loop_
_entity_poly.entity_id
_entity_poly.type
_entity_poly.pdbx_seq_one_letter_code
_entity_poly.pdbx_strand_id
1 'polypeptide(L)'
;MIDLSKLITAADKRNQLLESAVNTIRLERQKIIGVLDGLQASALATADTATAVGIEAAKQALRDLTQIDLSDSATQDEMKLKVMQAYYAIVAAAPANVVLAFREVLK
;
A
#
# COMPACT_ATOMS: atom_id res chain seq x y z
N MET A 1 32.93 29.73 7.72
CA MET A 1 31.48 29.46 7.62
C MET A 1 31.34 28.01 7.16
N ILE A 2 30.95 27.11 8.05
CA ILE A 2 30.72 25.70 7.69
C ILE A 2 29.47 25.67 6.81
N ASP A 3 29.59 25.09 5.63
CA ASP A 3 28.47 24.92 4.72
C ASP A 3 27.55 23.81 5.26
N LEU A 4 26.55 24.23 6.05
CA LEU A 4 25.57 23.36 6.67
C LEU A 4 24.75 22.57 5.64
N SER A 5 24.73 22.98 4.36
CA SER A 5 24.07 22.21 3.28
C SER A 5 24.75 20.87 2.98
N LYS A 6 25.99 20.68 3.43
CA LYS A 6 26.75 19.42 3.29
C LYS A 6 26.60 18.48 4.49
N LEU A 7 25.96 18.92 5.57
CA LEU A 7 25.66 18.12 6.75
C LEU A 7 24.28 17.46 6.62
N ILE A 8 24.06 16.69 5.55
CA ILE A 8 22.92 15.78 5.51
C ILE A 8 23.22 14.67 6.52
N THR A 9 22.47 14.66 7.62
CA THR A 9 22.64 13.67 8.67
C THR A 9 22.10 12.31 8.22
N ALA A 10 22.47 11.23 8.91
CA ALA A 10 21.89 9.92 8.67
C ALA A 10 20.36 9.92 8.86
N ALA A 11 19.85 10.78 9.77
CA ALA A 11 18.43 10.96 9.99
C ALA A 11 17.73 11.62 8.77
N ASP A 12 18.36 12.61 8.14
CA ASP A 12 17.81 13.26 6.94
C ASP A 12 17.73 12.30 5.75
N LYS A 13 18.77 11.48 5.53
CA LYS A 13 18.77 10.45 4.49
C LYS A 13 17.67 9.40 4.73
N ARG A 14 17.49 8.97 5.98
CA ARG A 14 16.43 8.02 6.35
C ARG A 14 15.04 8.62 6.11
N ASN A 15 14.83 9.90 6.44
CA ASN A 15 13.56 10.57 6.20
C ASN A 15 13.24 10.67 4.70
N GLN A 16 14.22 10.94 3.85
CA GLN A 16 14.05 10.93 2.39
C GLN A 16 13.71 9.53 1.85
N LEU A 17 14.34 8.47 2.39
CA LEU A 17 14.01 7.09 2.04
C LEU A 17 12.59 6.72 2.45
N LEU A 18 12.16 7.15 3.63
CA LEU A 18 10.80 6.94 4.12
C LEU A 18 9.78 7.64 3.21
N GLU A 19 10.02 8.90 2.88
CA GLU A 19 9.14 9.65 1.99
C GLU A 19 9.05 9.03 0.60
N SER A 20 10.19 8.58 0.05
CA SER A 20 10.24 7.87 -1.22
C SER A 20 9.44 6.57 -1.18
N ALA A 21 9.62 5.74 -0.14
CA ALA A 21 8.89 4.50 0.04
C ALA A 21 7.38 4.73 0.14
N VAL A 22 6.95 5.72 0.95
CA VAL A 22 5.53 6.08 1.09
C VAL A 22 4.94 6.56 -0.24
N ASN A 23 5.69 7.34 -1.03
CA ASN A 23 5.24 7.78 -2.35
C ASN A 23 5.11 6.61 -3.34
N THR A 24 6.03 5.65 -3.32
CA THR A 24 5.89 4.42 -4.13
C THR A 24 4.63 3.64 -3.73
N ILE A 25 4.37 3.47 -2.44
CA ILE A 25 3.13 2.81 -1.96
C ILE A 25 1.89 3.54 -2.46
N ARG A 26 1.88 4.88 -2.41
CA ARG A 26 0.76 5.70 -2.90
C ARG A 26 0.48 5.46 -4.38
N LEU A 27 1.52 5.34 -5.20
CA LEU A 27 1.38 5.12 -6.64
C LEU A 27 0.89 3.70 -6.93
N GLU A 28 1.49 2.68 -6.32
CA GLU A 28 1.13 1.28 -6.58
C GLU A 28 -0.26 0.93 -6.06
N ARG A 29 -0.63 1.40 -4.86
CA ARG A 29 -1.98 1.15 -4.32
C ARG A 29 -3.07 1.74 -5.20
N GLN A 30 -2.82 2.87 -5.86
CA GLN A 30 -3.84 3.58 -6.64
C GLN A 30 -4.28 2.75 -7.85
N LYS A 31 -3.34 2.02 -8.47
CA LYS A 31 -3.65 1.09 -9.57
C LYS A 31 -4.59 -0.02 -9.10
N ILE A 32 -4.32 -0.58 -7.93
CA ILE A 32 -5.13 -1.65 -7.32
C ILE A 32 -6.52 -1.14 -6.95
N ILE A 33 -6.60 0.03 -6.31
CA ILE A 33 -7.88 0.66 -5.96
C ILE A 33 -8.76 0.86 -7.20
N GLY A 34 -8.19 1.30 -8.33
CA GLY A 34 -8.96 1.47 -9.57
C GLY A 34 -9.60 0.18 -10.09
N VAL A 35 -8.89 -0.95 -10.01
CA VAL A 35 -9.46 -2.27 -10.36
C VAL A 35 -10.55 -2.68 -9.37
N LEU A 36 -10.29 -2.48 -8.08
CA LEU A 36 -11.25 -2.77 -7.02
C LEU A 36 -12.54 -1.95 -7.15
N ASP A 37 -12.46 -0.68 -7.56
CA ASP A 37 -13.64 0.16 -7.80
C ASP A 37 -14.52 -0.42 -8.93
N GLY A 38 -13.91 -0.92 -10.01
CA GLY A 38 -14.64 -1.59 -11.09
C GLY A 38 -15.32 -2.89 -10.62
N LEU A 39 -14.63 -3.70 -9.82
CA LEU A 39 -15.20 -4.93 -9.24
C LEU A 39 -16.31 -4.64 -8.24
N GLN A 40 -16.17 -3.60 -7.42
CA GLN A 40 -17.20 -3.19 -6.49
C GLN A 40 -18.45 -2.73 -7.23
N ALA A 41 -18.30 -1.93 -8.30
CA ALA A 41 -19.42 -1.52 -9.13
C ALA A 41 -20.15 -2.73 -9.74
N SER A 42 -19.41 -3.73 -10.22
CA SER A 42 -20.00 -4.97 -10.74
C SER A 42 -20.73 -5.77 -9.67
N ALA A 43 -20.15 -5.91 -8.47
CA ALA A 43 -20.80 -6.60 -7.34
C ALA A 43 -22.08 -5.90 -6.89
N LEU A 44 -22.08 -4.57 -6.84
CA LEU A 44 -23.28 -3.79 -6.53
C LEU A 44 -24.37 -3.96 -7.61
N ALA A 45 -23.99 -4.02 -8.89
CA ALA A 45 -24.94 -4.23 -9.99
C ALA A 45 -25.60 -5.62 -9.95
N THR A 46 -24.92 -6.63 -9.38
CA THR A 46 -25.47 -7.99 -9.20
C THR A 46 -26.06 -8.24 -7.81
N ALA A 47 -26.20 -7.20 -6.99
CA ALA A 47 -26.66 -7.28 -5.60
C ALA A 47 -25.80 -8.17 -4.68
N ASP A 48 -24.55 -8.43 -5.03
CA ASP A 48 -23.57 -9.10 -4.17
C ASP A 48 -22.96 -8.09 -3.17
N THR A 49 -23.76 -7.74 -2.18
CA THR A 49 -23.39 -6.76 -1.15
C THR A 49 -22.23 -7.25 -0.28
N ALA A 50 -22.10 -8.56 -0.05
CA ALA A 50 -21.01 -9.14 0.73
C ALA A 50 -19.66 -8.91 0.06
N THR A 51 -19.56 -9.18 -1.26
CA THR A 51 -18.36 -8.87 -2.04
C THR A 51 -18.08 -7.36 -2.05
N ALA A 52 -19.11 -6.53 -2.27
CA ALA A 52 -18.93 -5.07 -2.33
C ALA A 52 -18.38 -4.48 -1.01
N VAL A 53 -18.82 -4.99 0.14
CA VAL A 53 -18.31 -4.62 1.47
C VAL A 53 -16.88 -5.12 1.68
N GLY A 54 -16.58 -6.36 1.30
CA GLY A 54 -15.22 -6.91 1.38
C GLY A 54 -14.22 -6.12 0.53
N ILE A 55 -14.63 -5.67 -0.65
CA ILE A 55 -13.82 -4.79 -1.50
C ILE A 55 -13.59 -3.43 -0.83
N GLU A 56 -14.62 -2.82 -0.24
CA GLU A 56 -14.44 -1.54 0.47
C GLU A 56 -13.45 -1.64 1.63
N ALA A 57 -13.55 -2.72 2.41
CA ALA A 57 -12.59 -3.00 3.49
C ALA A 57 -11.16 -3.16 2.95
N ALA A 58 -10.98 -3.87 1.83
CA ALA A 58 -9.68 -4.01 1.18
C ALA A 58 -9.12 -2.67 0.67
N LYS A 59 -9.97 -1.81 0.08
CA LYS A 59 -9.58 -0.44 -0.34
C LYS A 59 -9.14 0.41 0.84
N GLN A 60 -9.86 0.35 1.96
CA GLN A 60 -9.47 1.10 3.16
C GLN A 60 -8.13 0.60 3.70
N ALA A 61 -7.92 -0.71 3.79
CA ALA A 61 -6.65 -1.26 4.25
C ALA A 61 -5.46 -0.88 3.35
N LEU A 62 -5.67 -0.81 2.02
CA LEU A 62 -4.67 -0.27 1.08
C LEU A 62 -4.38 1.22 1.29
N ARG A 63 -5.37 2.02 1.68
CA ARG A 63 -5.16 3.43 2.04
C ARG A 63 -4.35 3.53 3.34
N ASP A 64 -4.59 2.64 4.27
CA ASP A 64 -3.90 2.60 5.56
C ASP A 64 -2.44 2.11 5.45
N LEU A 65 -2.06 1.45 4.36
CA LEU A 65 -0.64 1.14 4.05
C LEU A 65 0.28 2.38 3.95
N THR A 66 -0.24 3.59 3.91
CA THR A 66 0.61 4.80 4.01
C THR A 66 0.88 5.24 5.44
N GLN A 67 0.24 4.58 6.42
CA GLN A 67 0.33 4.88 7.84
C GLN A 67 1.02 3.75 8.62
N ILE A 68 1.56 2.74 7.94
CA ILE A 68 2.33 1.68 8.59
C ILE A 68 3.56 2.28 9.27
N ASP A 69 3.78 1.86 10.51
CA ASP A 69 4.97 2.23 11.26
C ASP A 69 6.21 1.53 10.69
N LEU A 70 7.13 2.36 10.22
CA LEU A 70 8.44 1.98 9.68
C LEU A 70 9.58 2.52 10.56
N SER A 71 9.28 3.00 11.77
CA SER A 71 10.25 3.66 12.66
C SER A 71 11.41 2.77 13.06
N ASP A 72 11.19 1.46 13.13
CA ASP A 72 12.17 0.43 13.44
C ASP A 72 12.92 -0.11 12.21
N SER A 73 12.60 0.35 11.00
CA SER A 73 13.27 -0.05 9.78
C SER A 73 14.50 0.83 9.54
N ALA A 74 15.68 0.22 9.57
CA ALA A 74 16.96 0.88 9.36
C ALA A 74 17.33 0.96 7.87
N THR A 75 16.85 0.04 7.05
CA THR A 75 17.14 -0.04 5.62
C THR A 75 15.89 0.06 4.74
N GLN A 76 16.09 0.44 3.48
CA GLN A 76 15.01 0.46 2.49
C GLN A 76 14.43 -0.94 2.26
N ASP A 77 15.25 -1.99 2.33
CA ASP A 77 14.80 -3.37 2.16
C ASP A 77 13.91 -3.83 3.32
N GLU A 78 14.22 -3.44 4.56
CA GLU A 78 13.36 -3.69 5.73
C GLU A 78 12.02 -2.96 5.60
N MET A 79 12.04 -1.69 5.18
CA MET A 79 10.82 -0.92 4.93
C MET A 79 9.96 -1.61 3.86
N LYS A 80 10.58 -2.02 2.75
CA LYS A 80 9.90 -2.73 1.66
C LYS A 80 9.32 -4.06 2.15
N LEU A 81 10.07 -4.82 2.94
CA LEU A 81 9.61 -6.10 3.48
C LEU A 81 8.36 -5.91 4.35
N LYS A 82 8.37 -4.94 5.26
CA LYS A 82 7.22 -4.64 6.12
C LYS A 82 5.97 -4.24 5.34
N VAL A 83 6.16 -3.39 4.34
CA VAL A 83 5.07 -2.97 3.43
C VAL A 83 4.51 -4.17 2.67
N MET A 84 5.38 -5.05 2.16
CA MET A 84 4.97 -6.27 1.48
C MET A 84 4.24 -7.24 2.40
N GLN A 85 4.66 -7.39 3.66
CA GLN A 85 3.97 -8.21 4.65
C GLN A 85 2.56 -7.68 4.93
N ALA A 86 2.42 -6.37 5.14
CA ALA A 86 1.12 -5.74 5.34
C ALA A 86 0.23 -5.89 4.09
N TYR A 87 0.80 -5.73 2.90
CA TYR A 87 0.11 -5.98 1.64
C TYR A 87 -0.41 -7.42 1.54
N TYR A 88 0.43 -8.43 1.81
CA TYR A 88 0.01 -9.83 1.77
C TYR A 88 -1.09 -10.16 2.80
N ALA A 89 -1.06 -9.51 3.97
CA ALA A 89 -2.12 -9.66 4.97
C ALA A 89 -3.48 -9.14 4.44
N ILE A 90 -3.47 -8.01 3.72
CA ILE A 90 -4.68 -7.46 3.07
C ILE A 90 -5.20 -8.44 2.02
N VAL A 91 -4.32 -8.96 1.16
CA VAL A 91 -4.70 -9.94 0.13
C VAL A 91 -5.27 -11.21 0.76
N ALA A 92 -4.67 -11.71 1.84
CA ALA A 92 -5.14 -12.92 2.53
C ALA A 92 -6.52 -12.74 3.19
N ALA A 93 -6.87 -11.52 3.60
CA ALA A 93 -8.17 -11.19 4.18
C ALA A 93 -9.25 -10.87 3.14
N ALA A 94 -8.87 -10.62 1.88
CA ALA A 94 -9.80 -10.28 0.82
C ALA A 94 -10.63 -11.50 0.37
N PRO A 95 -11.89 -11.30 -0.06
CA PRO A 95 -12.69 -12.37 -0.65
C PRO A 95 -11.99 -13.02 -1.86
N ALA A 96 -12.19 -14.32 -2.09
CA ALA A 96 -11.42 -15.08 -3.10
C ALA A 96 -11.51 -14.52 -4.54
N ASN A 97 -12.67 -14.01 -4.92
CA ASN A 97 -12.90 -13.32 -6.20
C ASN A 97 -12.13 -11.99 -6.30
N VAL A 98 -11.86 -11.34 -5.17
CA VAL A 98 -11.09 -10.09 -5.07
C VAL A 98 -9.58 -10.36 -5.06
N VAL A 99 -9.13 -11.49 -4.49
CA VAL A 99 -7.72 -11.90 -4.51
C VAL A 99 -7.15 -11.98 -5.93
N LEU A 100 -7.95 -12.38 -6.92
CA LEU A 100 -7.54 -12.40 -8.32
C LEU A 100 -7.19 -11.01 -8.84
N ALA A 101 -7.93 -9.98 -8.42
CA ALA A 101 -7.70 -8.59 -8.79
C ALA A 101 -6.32 -8.08 -8.34
N PHE A 102 -5.88 -8.51 -7.15
CA PHE A 102 -4.54 -8.17 -6.65
C PHE A 102 -3.42 -8.81 -7.48
N ARG A 103 -3.65 -9.99 -8.05
CA ARG A 103 -2.65 -10.71 -8.87
C ARG A 103 -2.50 -10.13 -10.27
N GLU A 104 -3.57 -9.57 -10.83
CA GLU A 104 -3.54 -8.99 -12.18
C GLU A 104 -2.78 -7.66 -12.25
N VAL A 105 -2.77 -6.89 -11.15
CA VAL A 105 -2.09 -5.58 -11.09
C VAL A 105 -0.58 -5.70 -10.85
N LEU A 106 -0.10 -6.84 -10.31
CA LEU A 106 1.32 -7.07 -10.00
C LEU A 106 2.10 -7.78 -11.13
N LYS A 107 1.48 -8.01 -12.29
CA LYS A 107 2.18 -8.48 -13.50
C LYS A 107 2.88 -7.33 -14.22
#